data_AF-A0A4P9WSL3-F1
#
_entry.id   AF-A0A4P9WSL3-F1
#
_cell.length_a   1.000
_cell.length_b   1.000
_cell.length_c   1.000
_cell.angle_alpha   90.00
_cell.angle_beta   90.00
_cell.angle_gamma   90.00
#
_symmetry.space_group_name_H-M   'P 1'
#
loop_
_entity.id
_entity.type
_entity.pdbx_description
1 polymer ?
#
loop_
_entity_poly.entity_id
_entity_poly.type
_entity_poly.pdbx_seq_one_letter_code
_entity_poly.pdbx_strand_id
1 'polypeptide(L)'
;MVFDDAVSDASAHVDPEELLSEDRHPLPNGLVYGDRVPTPSEILNVLFRLFKAADLTADVGIITLIYLERLVERAQLRLRPRTWLRALLICVITASKVWDDNAVWNAGPKDK
;
A
#
# COMPACT_ATOMS: atom_id res chain seq x y z
N MET A 1 -1.17 -32.33 -5.38
CA MET A 1 -0.08 -32.20 -6.36
C MET A 1 -0.70 -31.58 -7.60
N VAL A 2 -0.05 -30.61 -8.23
CA VAL A 2 -0.56 -29.75 -9.34
C VAL A 2 -1.29 -28.47 -8.88
N PHE A 3 -0.58 -27.63 -8.13
CA PHE A 3 -0.74 -26.17 -8.16
C PHE A 3 0.64 -25.47 -8.29
N ASP A 4 1.68 -26.20 -8.72
CA ASP A 4 3.08 -25.71 -8.72
C ASP A 4 3.60 -25.32 -10.11
N ASP A 5 2.99 -25.78 -11.22
CA ASP A 5 3.63 -25.66 -12.56
C ASP A 5 3.18 -24.48 -13.43
N ALA A 6 2.34 -23.56 -12.92
CA ALA A 6 1.88 -22.40 -13.71
C ALA A 6 2.44 -21.04 -13.25
N VAL A 7 3.25 -21.02 -12.17
CA VAL A 7 3.86 -19.79 -11.62
C VAL A 7 5.36 -19.72 -11.95
N SER A 8 5.86 -20.57 -12.86
CA SER A 8 7.30 -20.65 -13.14
C SER A 8 7.80 -19.76 -14.28
N ASP A 9 6.94 -19.15 -15.10
CA ASP A 9 7.40 -18.53 -16.36
C ASP A 9 6.94 -17.08 -16.61
N ALA A 10 6.30 -16.43 -15.62
CA ALA A 10 5.87 -15.02 -15.72
C ALA A 10 6.66 -14.06 -14.81
N SER A 11 7.60 -14.56 -14.01
CA SER A 11 8.47 -13.70 -13.21
C SER A 11 9.63 -13.19 -14.05
N ALA A 12 9.36 -12.18 -14.88
CA ALA A 12 10.31 -11.07 -14.85
C ALA A 12 10.43 -10.71 -13.37
N HIS A 13 11.57 -10.97 -12.76
CA HIS A 13 11.87 -10.60 -11.38
C HIS A 13 11.84 -9.07 -11.30
N VAL A 14 10.65 -8.48 -11.25
CA VAL A 14 10.49 -7.05 -11.06
C VAL A 14 10.84 -6.79 -9.61
N ASP A 15 11.98 -6.16 -9.39
CA ASP A 15 12.43 -5.79 -8.06
C ASP A 15 11.40 -4.83 -7.43
N PRO A 16 10.77 -5.19 -6.30
CA PRO A 16 9.79 -4.34 -5.64
C PRO A 16 10.40 -2.99 -5.21
N GLU A 17 11.70 -2.94 -4.96
CA GLU A 17 12.39 -1.69 -4.64
C GLU A 17 12.48 -0.77 -5.86
N GLU A 18 12.67 -1.32 -7.07
CA GLU A 18 12.69 -0.55 -8.32
C GLU A 18 11.28 -0.08 -8.68
N LEU A 19 10.27 -0.93 -8.53
CA LEU A 19 8.88 -0.63 -8.82
C LEU A 19 8.33 0.47 -7.90
N LEU A 20 8.75 0.47 -6.65
CA LEU A 20 8.33 1.44 -5.63
C LEU A 20 9.26 2.63 -5.52
N SER A 21 10.30 2.73 -6.36
CA SER A 21 11.21 3.86 -6.31
C SER A 21 10.57 5.14 -6.85
N GLU A 22 10.69 6.23 -6.09
CA GLU A 22 10.40 7.58 -6.54
C GLU A 22 11.25 8.04 -7.73
N ASP A 23 12.40 7.39 -8.00
CA ASP A 23 13.26 7.74 -9.14
C ASP A 23 12.59 7.41 -10.49
N ARG A 24 11.88 6.29 -10.54
CA ARG A 24 11.18 5.84 -11.75
C ARG A 24 9.82 6.51 -11.91
N HIS A 25 9.18 6.78 -10.76
CA HIS A 25 7.85 7.34 -10.70
C HIS A 25 7.83 8.41 -9.59
N PRO A 26 8.10 9.68 -9.87
CA PRO A 26 8.06 10.71 -8.84
C PRO A 26 6.63 10.98 -8.39
N LEU A 27 6.42 11.17 -7.09
CA LEU A 27 5.13 11.62 -6.58
C LEU A 27 4.95 13.12 -6.85
N PRO A 28 3.76 13.57 -7.30
CA PRO A 28 3.50 14.98 -7.49
C PRO A 28 3.54 15.73 -6.14
N ASN A 29 3.92 17.00 -6.17
CA ASN A 29 3.90 17.95 -5.05
C ASN A 29 5.01 17.83 -3.98
N GLY A 30 6.20 17.37 -4.34
CA GLY A 30 7.41 17.61 -3.52
C GLY A 30 7.48 16.86 -2.20
N LEU A 31 6.69 15.80 -2.03
CA LEU A 31 6.86 14.81 -0.95
C LEU A 31 8.05 13.86 -1.23
N VAL A 32 9.06 14.36 -1.94
CA VAL A 32 10.26 13.61 -2.32
C VAL A 32 11.30 13.83 -1.25
N TYR A 33 11.61 12.78 -0.50
CA TYR A 33 12.61 12.82 0.56
C TYR A 33 14.02 12.56 0.02
N GLY A 34 14.14 12.09 -1.23
CA GLY A 34 15.42 11.74 -1.84
C GLY A 34 16.14 10.68 -0.99
N ASP A 35 17.39 10.93 -0.61
CA ASP A 35 18.15 10.04 0.29
C ASP A 35 17.98 10.36 1.78
N ARG A 36 17.24 11.43 2.13
CA ARG A 36 17.07 11.84 3.51
C ARG A 36 15.99 10.99 4.19
N VAL A 37 16.36 10.36 5.30
CA VAL A 37 15.38 9.67 6.14
C VAL A 37 14.40 10.68 6.76
N PRO A 38 13.08 10.53 6.51
CA PRO A 38 12.09 11.40 7.14
C PRO A 38 12.07 11.19 8.65
N THR A 39 11.87 12.27 9.39
CA THR A 39 11.66 12.20 10.85
C THR A 39 10.29 11.58 11.17
N PRO A 40 10.12 10.98 12.35
CA PRO A 40 8.82 10.44 12.76
C PRO A 40 7.68 11.48 12.67
N SER A 41 7.95 12.73 13.03
CA SER A 41 6.97 13.83 12.94
C SER A 41 6.57 14.15 11.49
N GLU A 42 7.50 14.07 10.54
CA GLU A 42 7.21 14.26 9.12
C GLU A 42 6.36 13.10 8.57
N ILE A 43 6.68 11.86 8.94
CA ILE A 43 5.90 10.67 8.57
C ILE A 43 4.46 10.81 9.10
N LEU A 44 4.32 11.17 10.38
CA LEU A 44 3.00 11.39 10.99
C LEU A 44 2.23 12.52 10.30
N ASN A 45 2.89 13.63 9.95
CA ASN A 45 2.23 14.73 9.25
C ASN A 45 1.76 14.32 7.83
N VAL A 46 2.52 13.47 7.14
CA VAL A 46 2.07 12.90 5.85
C VAL A 46 0.85 12.01 6.06
N LEU A 47 0.89 11.11 7.05
CA LEU A 47 -0.24 10.24 7.39
C LEU A 47 -1.49 11.05 7.74
N PHE A 48 -1.39 12.03 8.63
CA PHE A 48 -2.53 12.87 9.02
C PHE A 48 -3.11 13.64 7.83
N ARG A 49 -2.27 14.22 6.98
CA ARG A 49 -2.73 14.92 5.77
C ARG A 49 -3.42 13.97 4.80
N LEU A 50 -2.86 12.76 4.61
CA LEU A 50 -3.45 11.75 3.73
C LEU A 50 -4.82 11.30 4.23
N PHE A 51 -4.93 10.94 5.51
CA PHE A 51 -6.19 10.49 6.11
C PHE A 51 -7.26 11.56 6.07
N LYS A 52 -6.87 12.82 6.37
CA LYS A 52 -7.79 13.94 6.31
C LYS A 52 -8.24 14.26 4.88
N ALA A 53 -7.34 14.18 3.90
CA ALA A 53 -7.66 14.48 2.50
C ALA A 53 -8.53 13.40 1.86
N ALA A 54 -8.37 12.14 2.27
CA ALA A 54 -9.11 11.00 1.76
C ALA A 54 -10.30 10.57 2.64
N ASP A 55 -10.60 11.34 3.70
CA ASP A 55 -11.68 11.07 4.68
C ASP A 55 -11.67 9.64 5.22
N LEU A 56 -10.47 9.15 5.59
CA LEU A 56 -10.27 7.77 6.01
C LEU A 56 -10.57 7.58 7.50
N THR A 57 -11.27 6.51 7.84
CA THR A 57 -11.55 6.11 9.22
C THR A 57 -10.33 5.46 9.88
N ALA A 58 -10.36 5.38 11.21
CA ALA A 58 -9.30 4.74 12.00
C ALA A 58 -9.12 3.25 11.62
N ASP A 59 -10.20 2.54 11.30
CA ASP A 59 -10.18 1.12 10.93
C ASP A 59 -9.36 0.88 9.67
N VAL A 60 -9.57 1.71 8.63
CA VAL A 60 -8.78 1.66 7.39
C VAL A 60 -7.29 1.91 7.69
N GLY A 61 -6.97 2.75 8.67
CA GLY A 61 -5.60 3.00 9.08
C GLY A 61 -4.93 1.82 9.78
N ILE A 62 -5.66 1.12 10.65
CA ILE A 62 -5.16 -0.10 11.28
C ILE A 62 -4.87 -1.16 10.20
N ILE A 63 -5.79 -1.36 9.25
CA ILE A 63 -5.61 -2.32 8.14
C ILE A 63 -4.41 -1.94 7.27
N THR A 64 -4.25 -0.64 6.97
CA THR A 64 -3.10 -0.12 6.21
C THR A 64 -1.77 -0.50 6.87
N LEU A 65 -1.67 -0.34 8.20
CA LEU A 65 -0.45 -0.67 8.94
C LEU A 65 -0.16 -2.18 8.89
N ILE A 66 -1.18 -3.02 9.04
CA ILE A 66 -1.04 -4.48 8.89
C ILE A 66 -0.57 -4.84 7.48
N TYR A 67 -1.13 -4.21 6.45
CA TYR A 67 -0.70 -4.44 5.06
C TYR A 67 0.74 -3.98 4.81
N LEU A 68 1.15 -2.86 5.41
CA LEU A 68 2.52 -2.37 5.28
C LEU A 68 3.53 -3.33 5.92
N GLU A 69 3.25 -3.83 7.12
CA GLU A 69 4.06 -4.85 7.79
C GLU A 69 4.19 -6.11 6.91
N ARG A 70 3.07 -6.62 6.40
CA ARG A 70 3.07 -7.81 5.55
C ARG A 70 3.76 -7.59 4.21
N LEU A 71 3.69 -6.39 3.65
CA LEU A 71 4.39 -6.06 2.41
C LEU A 71 5.91 -6.08 2.62
N VAL A 72 6.39 -5.47 3.70
CA VAL A 72 7.82 -5.47 4.05
C VAL A 72 8.34 -6.88 4.30
N GLU A 73 7.59 -7.69 5.06
CA GLU A 73 7.98 -9.06 5.39
C GLU A 73 7.97 -9.98 4.17
N ARG A 74 6.89 -9.95 3.37
CA ARG A 74 6.67 -10.95 2.30
C ARG A 74 7.34 -10.58 0.99
N ALA A 75 7.37 -9.30 0.63
CA ALA A 75 8.03 -8.85 -0.58
C ALA A 75 9.53 -8.57 -0.38
N GLN A 76 10.06 -8.82 0.83
CA GLN A 76 11.43 -8.44 1.22
C GLN A 76 11.75 -6.96 0.93
N LEU A 77 10.72 -6.11 0.95
CA LEU A 77 10.81 -4.70 0.62
C LEU A 77 11.42 -3.95 1.80
N ARG A 78 12.54 -3.24 1.57
CA ARG A 78 13.07 -2.32 2.58
C ARG A 78 12.41 -0.94 2.43
N LEU A 79 11.82 -0.46 3.52
CA LEU A 79 11.34 0.93 3.59
C LEU A 79 12.54 1.87 3.63
N ARG A 80 12.80 2.50 2.48
CA ARG A 80 13.82 3.52 2.29
C ARG A 80 13.16 4.87 2.05
N PRO A 81 13.89 5.98 2.22
CA PRO A 81 13.40 7.33 1.92
C PRO A 81 12.71 7.49 0.57
N ARG A 82 13.12 6.72 -0.44
CA ARG A 82 12.57 6.75 -1.81
C ARG A 82 11.43 5.75 -2.08
N THR A 83 11.14 4.83 -1.16
CA THR A 83 10.17 3.74 -1.38
C THR A 83 9.01 3.74 -0.38
N TRP A 84 9.24 4.28 0.82
CA TRP A 84 8.29 4.18 1.93
C TRP A 84 6.93 4.83 1.63
N LEU A 85 6.93 5.99 0.96
CA LEU A 85 5.70 6.73 0.69
C LEU A 85 4.85 6.03 -0.37
N ARG A 86 5.48 5.45 -1.39
CA ARG A 86 4.80 4.63 -2.40
C ARG A 86 4.23 3.34 -1.82
N ALA A 87 5.01 2.65 -1.00
CA ALA A 87 4.54 1.47 -0.28
C ALA A 87 3.31 1.80 0.59
N LEU A 88 3.39 2.91 1.34
CA LEU A 88 2.28 3.39 2.17
C LEU A 88 1.03 3.70 1.33
N LEU A 89 1.16 4.43 0.22
CA LEU A 89 0.03 4.77 -0.66
C LEU A 89 -0.65 3.52 -1.23
N ILE A 90 0.13 2.51 -1.63
CA ILE A 90 -0.41 1.24 -2.10
C ILE A 90 -1.21 0.55 -0.99
N CYS A 91 -0.64 0.46 0.22
CA CYS A 91 -1.32 -0.14 1.36
C CYS A 91 -2.63 0.59 1.69
N VAL A 92 -2.63 1.92 1.67
CA VAL A 92 -3.84 2.74 1.91
C VAL A 92 -4.89 2.47 0.84
N ILE A 93 -4.53 2.52 -0.44
CA ILE A 93 -5.48 2.29 -1.53
C ILE A 93 -6.06 0.88 -1.47
N THR A 94 -5.23 -0.13 -1.20
CA THR A 94 -5.68 -1.52 -1.06
C THR A 94 -6.57 -1.69 0.17
N ALA A 95 -6.22 -1.09 1.31
CA ALA A 95 -7.03 -1.15 2.53
C ALA A 95 -8.39 -0.47 2.35
N SER A 96 -8.42 0.75 1.78
CA SER A 96 -9.65 1.48 1.51
C SER A 96 -10.58 0.70 0.59
N LYS A 97 -10.05 0.04 -0.44
CA LYS A 97 -10.87 -0.79 -1.35
C LYS A 97 -11.44 -2.01 -0.65
N VAL A 98 -10.60 -2.79 0.04
CA VAL A 98 -11.06 -4.02 0.72
C VAL A 98 -12.06 -3.71 1.82
N TRP A 99 -11.91 -2.57 2.50
CA TRP A 99 -12.84 -2.14 3.54
C TRP A 99 -14.16 -1.60 2.99
N ASP A 100 -14.13 -0.89 1.86
CA ASP A 100 -15.33 -0.36 1.19
C ASP A 100 -16.06 -1.43 0.34
N ASP A 101 -15.42 -2.57 0.06
CA ASP A 101 -16.03 -3.77 -0.52
C ASP A 101 -16.94 -4.48 0.52
N ASN A 102 -17.94 -3.74 1.03
CA ASN A 102 -19.08 -4.33 1.71
C ASN A 102 -19.89 -5.12 0.67
N ALA A 103 -19.82 -6.45 0.76
CA ALA A 103 -20.39 -7.38 -0.20
C ALA A 103 -21.83 -7.03 -0.63
N VAL A 104 -21.99 -6.51 -1.85
CA VAL A 104 -23.28 -6.47 -2.57
C VAL A 104 -23.90 -7.87 -2.69
N TRP A 105 -23.08 -8.93 -2.54
CA TRP A 105 -23.49 -10.33 -2.61
C TRP A 105 -24.12 -10.89 -1.31
N ASN A 106 -24.22 -10.11 -0.22
CA ASN A 106 -25.04 -10.47 0.94
C ASN A 106 -26.42 -9.79 0.96
N ALA A 107 -26.85 -9.17 -0.14
CA ALA A 107 -28.26 -8.92 -0.39
C ALA A 107 -28.87 -10.15 -1.08
N GLY A 108 -29.05 -11.23 -0.31
CA GLY A 108 -29.91 -12.34 -0.71
C GLY A 108 -31.32 -11.83 -1.09
N PRO A 109 -32.07 -12.58 -1.92
CA PRO A 109 -33.29 -12.11 -2.56
C PRO A 109 -34.25 -11.46 -1.54
N LYS A 110 -34.72 -10.25 -1.84
CA LYS A 110 -35.86 -9.67 -1.14
C LYS A 110 -37.13 -10.35 -1.64
N ASP A 111 -37.32 -11.61 -1.25
CA ASP A 111 -38.60 -12.29 -1.42
C ASP A 111 -39.50 -11.94 -0.23
N LYS A 112 -40.38 -10.94 -0.41
CA LYS A 112 -41.79 -10.93 0.02
C LYS A 112 -42.57 -9.88 -0.76
#